data_AF-A0A445B7D5-F1
#
_entry.id   AF-A0A445B7D5-F1
#
_cell.length_a   1.000
_cell.length_b   1.000
_cell.length_c   1.000
_cell.angle_alpha   90.00
_cell.angle_beta   90.00
_cell.angle_gamma   90.00
#
_symmetry.space_group_name_H-M   'P 1'
#
loop_
_entity.id
_entity.type
_entity.pdbx_description
1 polymer ?
#
loop_
_entity_poly.entity_id
_entity_poly.type
_entity_poly.pdbx_seq_one_letter_code
_entity_poly.pdbx_strand_id
1 'polypeptide(L)'
;MSISFSDIIRFRHKKDVITIEQHYCVDIFTSVIDFQLKELNNRFSEQTTKLFILSTFLDPKDTFKSFISVCNICNLAKNFYSLDFFEQEKIHLDDELQHYELDVVNVPDF
;
A
#
# COMPACT_ATOMS: atom_id res chain seq x y z
N MET A 1 -23.07 -57.52 -7.80
CA MET A 1 -23.62 -56.50 -6.88
C MET A 1 -24.11 -55.35 -7.74
N SER A 2 -25.41 -55.21 -7.97
CA SER A 2 -25.97 -54.14 -8.82
C SER A 2 -26.20 -52.88 -7.99
N ILE A 3 -25.78 -51.72 -8.51
CA ILE A 3 -25.98 -50.42 -7.87
C ILE A 3 -27.46 -50.04 -8.02
N SER A 4 -28.12 -49.67 -6.91
CA SER A 4 -29.53 -49.27 -6.94
C SER A 4 -29.70 -47.90 -7.60
N PHE A 5 -30.80 -47.69 -8.32
CA PHE A 5 -31.14 -46.37 -8.88
C PHE A 5 -31.14 -45.26 -7.82
N SER A 6 -31.53 -45.57 -6.58
CA SER A 6 -31.46 -44.64 -5.46
C SER A 6 -30.04 -44.18 -5.12
N ASP A 7 -29.05 -45.06 -5.26
CA ASP A 7 -27.64 -44.75 -5.03
C ASP A 7 -27.09 -43.81 -6.10
N ILE A 8 -27.53 -43.99 -7.35
CA ILE A 8 -27.14 -43.13 -8.48
C ILE A 8 -27.69 -41.71 -8.28
N ILE A 9 -28.97 -41.58 -7.89
CA ILE A 9 -29.60 -40.28 -7.63
C ILE A 9 -28.90 -39.56 -6.47
N ARG A 10 -28.63 -40.27 -5.37
CA ARG A 10 -27.91 -39.73 -4.22
C ARG A 10 -26.49 -39.30 -4.56
N PHE A 11 -25.77 -40.08 -5.37
CA PHE A 11 -24.42 -39.73 -5.81
C PHE A 11 -24.39 -38.48 -6.68
N ARG A 12 -25.33 -38.35 -7.62
CA ARG A 12 -25.46 -37.14 -8.46
C ARG A 12 -25.76 -35.91 -7.61
N HIS A 13 -26.76 -35.98 -6.73
CA HIS A 13 -27.10 -34.86 -5.85
C HIS A 13 -25.92 -34.43 -4.97
N LYS A 14 -25.15 -35.39 -4.42
CA LYS A 14 -23.94 -35.08 -3.64
C LYS A 14 -22.86 -34.40 -4.50
N LYS A 15 -22.64 -34.87 -5.73
CA LYS A 15 -21.70 -34.28 -6.68
C LYS A 15 -22.11 -32.86 -7.08
N ASP A 16 -23.40 -32.64 -7.32
CA ASP A 16 -23.95 -31.34 -7.68
C ASP A 16 -23.81 -30.34 -6.52
N VAL A 17 -24.13 -30.75 -5.29
CA VAL A 17 -23.91 -29.92 -4.09
C VAL A 17 -22.44 -29.54 -3.93
N ILE A 18 -21.51 -30.49 -4.07
CA ILE A 18 -20.06 -30.22 -3.99
C ILE A 18 -19.63 -29.25 -5.10
N THR A 19 -20.16 -29.40 -6.31
CA THR A 19 -19.79 -28.56 -7.46
C THR A 19 -20.33 -27.13 -7.31
N ILE A 20 -21.55 -26.99 -6.80
CA ILE A 20 -22.17 -25.69 -6.50
C ILE A 20 -21.41 -25.00 -5.35
N GLU A 21 -21.12 -25.73 -4.26
CA GLU A 21 -20.35 -25.20 -3.14
C GLU A 21 -18.94 -24.77 -3.58
N GLN A 22 -18.24 -25.59 -4.36
CA GLN A 22 -16.93 -25.25 -4.90
C GLN A 22 -17.01 -23.98 -5.76
N HIS A 23 -17.98 -23.88 -6.67
CA HIS A 23 -18.13 -22.73 -7.53
C HIS A 23 -18.40 -21.43 -6.75
N TYR A 24 -19.38 -21.44 -5.85
CA TYR A 24 -19.80 -20.21 -5.17
C TYR A 24 -18.93 -19.86 -3.96
N CYS A 25 -18.49 -20.85 -3.18
CA CYS A 25 -17.75 -20.62 -1.95
C CYS A 25 -16.24 -20.56 -2.20
N VAL A 26 -15.70 -21.27 -3.20
CA VAL A 26 -14.26 -21.31 -3.46
C VAL A 26 -13.90 -20.46 -4.69
N ASP A 27 -14.48 -20.75 -5.86
CA ASP A 27 -14.04 -20.13 -7.11
C ASP A 27 -14.38 -18.63 -7.15
N ILE A 28 -15.62 -18.26 -6.81
CA ILE A 28 -16.03 -16.84 -6.74
C ILE A 28 -15.22 -16.11 -5.68
N PHE A 29 -15.06 -16.68 -4.49
CA PHE A 29 -14.32 -16.03 -3.41
C PHE A 29 -12.85 -15.81 -3.77
N THR A 30 -12.21 -16.81 -4.37
CA THR A 30 -10.83 -16.70 -4.87
C THR A 30 -10.74 -15.66 -5.98
N SER A 31 -11.69 -15.65 -6.92
CA SER A 31 -11.74 -14.65 -8.00
C SER A 31 -11.89 -13.23 -7.47
N VAL A 32 -12.68 -13.03 -6.42
CA VAL A 32 -12.82 -11.72 -5.76
C VAL A 32 -11.52 -11.32 -5.07
N ILE A 33 -10.84 -12.24 -4.37
CA ILE A 33 -9.53 -11.97 -3.76
C ILE A 33 -8.50 -11.56 -4.83
N ASP A 34 -8.40 -12.33 -5.91
CA ASP A 34 -7.47 -12.05 -7.00
C ASP A 34 -7.74 -10.69 -7.65
N PHE A 35 -9.02 -10.35 -7.82
CA PHE A 35 -9.43 -9.04 -8.32
C PHE A 35 -9.01 -7.91 -7.36
N GLN A 36 -9.26 -8.06 -6.05
CA GLN A 36 -8.86 -7.06 -5.06
C GLN A 36 -7.34 -6.89 -4.99
N LEU A 37 -6.59 -8.00 -5.03
CA LEU A 37 -5.12 -7.96 -5.06
C LEU A 37 -4.61 -7.24 -6.30
N LYS A 38 -5.21 -7.49 -7.46
CA LYS A 38 -4.86 -6.81 -8.71
C LYS A 38 -5.14 -5.31 -8.64
N GLU A 39 -6.32 -4.92 -8.14
CA GLU A 39 -6.68 -3.50 -7.95
C GLU A 39 -5.74 -2.80 -6.98
N LEU A 40 -5.41 -3.44 -5.85
CA LEU A 40 -4.45 -2.90 -4.89
C LEU A 40 -3.07 -2.72 -5.51
N ASN A 41 -2.56 -3.74 -6.22
CA ASN A 41 -1.26 -3.66 -6.89
C ASN A 41 -1.22 -2.58 -7.98
N ASN A 42 -2.34 -2.38 -8.69
CA ASN A 42 -2.45 -1.32 -9.69
C ASN A 42 -2.48 0.08 -9.04
N ARG A 43 -3.19 0.23 -7.91
CA ARG A 43 -3.38 1.52 -7.24
C ARG A 43 -2.14 1.93 -6.44
N PHE A 44 -1.51 0.99 -5.74
CA PHE A 44 -0.35 1.18 -4.90
C PHE A 44 0.89 0.59 -5.58
N SER A 45 1.25 1.17 -6.73
CA SER A 45 2.54 0.86 -7.35
C SER A 45 3.70 1.12 -6.37
N GLU A 46 4.88 0.56 -6.65
CA GLU A 46 6.06 0.84 -5.83
C GLU A 46 6.32 2.35 -5.69
N GLN A 47 6.11 3.12 -6.77
CA GLN A 47 6.26 4.57 -6.75
C GLN A 47 5.17 5.23 -5.89
N THR A 48 3.91 4.85 -6.05
CA THR A 48 2.79 5.41 -5.24
C THR A 48 2.99 5.11 -3.76
N THR A 49 3.47 3.92 -3.44
CA THR A 49 3.74 3.49 -2.05
C THR A 49 4.91 4.26 -1.46
N LYS A 50 6.00 4.43 -2.22
CA LYS A 50 7.14 5.27 -1.80
C LYS A 50 6.71 6.72 -1.59
N LEU A 51 5.91 7.29 -2.50
CA LEU A 51 5.36 8.64 -2.32
C LEU A 51 4.55 8.74 -1.04
N PHE A 52 3.63 7.81 -0.81
CA PHE A 52 2.79 7.80 0.40
C PHE A 52 3.62 7.74 1.68
N ILE A 53 4.62 6.85 1.74
CA ILE A 53 5.56 6.76 2.87
C ILE A 53 6.33 8.07 3.04
N LEU A 54 6.83 8.67 1.96
CA LEU A 54 7.55 9.95 2.05
C LEU A 54 6.63 11.10 2.50
N SER A 55 5.34 11.07 2.12
CA SER A 55 4.36 12.07 2.54
C SER A 55 4.04 12.00 4.04
N THR A 56 4.19 10.86 4.71
CA THR A 56 3.97 10.79 6.17
C THR A 56 4.99 11.62 6.95
N PHE A 57 6.17 11.87 6.38
CA PHE A 57 7.17 12.77 6.99
C PHE A 57 6.81 14.25 6.89
N LEU A 58 5.76 14.60 6.17
CA LEU A 58 5.20 15.96 6.20
C LEU A 58 4.27 16.17 7.41
N ASP A 59 3.97 15.13 8.20
CA ASP A 59 3.15 15.26 9.41
C ASP A 59 3.99 15.81 10.58
N PRO A 60 3.71 17.04 11.06
CA PRO A 60 4.42 17.64 12.19
C PRO A 60 4.30 16.84 13.50
N LYS A 61 3.37 15.89 13.62
CA LYS A 61 3.20 15.05 14.82
C LYS A 61 4.11 13.82 14.86
N ASP A 62 4.53 13.32 13.70
CA ASP A 62 5.34 12.09 13.56
C ASP A 62 6.81 12.40 13.18
N THR A 63 7.12 13.68 13.02
CA THR A 63 8.42 14.23 12.56
C THR A 63 9.49 14.32 13.65
N PHE A 64 9.18 13.97 14.90
CA PHE A 64 10.15 13.97 16.01
C PHE A 64 11.27 12.92 15.87
N LYS A 65 11.29 12.11 14.80
CA LYS A 65 12.46 11.33 14.36
C LYS A 65 13.24 12.13 13.32
N SER A 66 13.86 13.20 13.80
CA SER A 66 14.35 14.35 13.04
C SER A 66 15.33 14.00 11.89
N PHE A 67 16.30 13.11 12.11
CA PHE A 67 17.31 12.76 11.09
C PHE A 67 16.74 11.96 9.90
N ILE A 68 15.73 11.13 10.14
CA ILE A 68 15.08 10.35 9.06
C ILE A 68 14.17 11.27 8.23
N SER A 69 13.67 12.37 8.82
CA SER A 69 12.72 13.27 8.17
C SER A 69 13.34 14.16 7.08
N VAL A 70 14.48 14.81 7.35
CA VAL A 70 15.11 15.76 6.41
C VAL A 70 15.48 15.09 5.08
N CYS A 71 16.19 13.96 5.13
CA CYS A 71 16.57 13.21 3.93
C CYS A 71 15.36 12.75 3.13
N ASN A 72 14.24 12.43 3.79
CA ASN A 72 13.01 11.97 3.14
C ASN A 72 12.24 13.10 2.46
N ILE A 73 12.18 14.29 3.06
CA ILE A 73 11.57 15.48 2.42
C ILE A 73 12.39 15.92 1.20
N CYS A 74 13.72 15.92 1.30
CA CYS A 74 14.58 16.18 0.14
C CYS A 74 14.40 15.13 -0.96
N ASN A 75 14.24 13.85 -0.59
CA ASN A 75 13.95 12.77 -1.52
C ASN A 75 12.60 12.97 -2.23
N LEU A 76 11.57 13.43 -1.51
CA LEU A 76 10.27 13.78 -2.06
C LEU A 76 10.38 14.88 -3.14
N ALA A 77 11.07 15.99 -2.82
CA ALA A 77 11.29 17.09 -3.76
C ALA A 77 12.11 16.65 -4.99
N LYS A 78 13.17 15.85 -4.78
CA LYS A 78 14.07 15.42 -5.85
C LYS A 78 13.47 14.37 -6.78
N ASN A 79 12.70 13.42 -6.25
CA ASN A 79 12.25 12.25 -7.03
C ASN A 79 10.77 12.27 -7.42
N PHE A 80 9.91 12.99 -6.69
CA PHE A 80 8.46 13.03 -6.97
C PHE A 80 7.97 14.39 -7.45
N TYR A 81 8.57 15.48 -6.96
CA TYR A 81 8.23 16.86 -7.33
C TYR A 81 9.38 17.55 -8.07
N SER A 82 10.15 16.80 -8.84
CA SER A 82 11.41 17.27 -9.45
C SER A 82 11.24 18.43 -10.43
N LEU A 83 10.03 18.60 -10.98
CA LEU A 83 9.65 19.67 -11.91
C LEU A 83 9.18 20.94 -11.20
N ASP A 84 8.83 20.86 -9.92
CA ASP A 84 8.34 22.00 -9.13
C ASP A 84 9.48 22.80 -8.50
N PHE A 85 10.72 22.29 -8.59
CA PHE A 85 11.92 22.92 -8.05
C PHE A 85 13.02 23.01 -9.10
N PHE A 86 13.69 24.17 -9.15
CA PHE A 86 14.98 24.32 -9.82
C PHE A 86 16.09 23.60 -9.04
N GLU A 87 17.20 23.25 -9.69
CA GLU A 87 18.31 22.55 -9.02
C GLU A 87 18.89 23.35 -7.86
N GLN A 88 18.93 24.68 -7.97
CA GLN A 88 19.37 25.57 -6.89
C GLN A 88 18.41 25.50 -5.69
N GLU A 89 17.10 25.45 -5.94
CA GLU A 89 16.09 25.35 -4.88
C GLU A 89 16.15 24.00 -4.17
N LYS A 90 16.46 22.91 -4.89
CA LYS A 90 16.66 21.58 -4.28
C LYS A 90 17.89 21.51 -3.38
N ILE A 91 18.93 22.28 -3.67
CA ILE A 91 20.12 22.39 -2.83
C ILE A 91 19.79 23.23 -1.59
N HIS A 92 19.15 24.39 -1.80
CA HIS A 92 18.76 25.28 -0.72
C HIS A 92 17.78 24.63 0.26
N LEU A 93 16.84 23.82 -0.24
CA LEU A 93 15.89 23.07 0.57
C LEU A 93 16.60 22.13 1.57
N ASP A 94 17.72 21.50 1.18
CA ASP A 94 18.48 20.63 2.08
C ASP A 94 19.08 21.42 3.23
N ASP A 95 19.68 22.58 2.92
CA ASP A 95 20.23 23.49 3.91
C ASP A 95 19.13 24.04 4.83
N GLU A 96 18.00 24.50 4.29
CA GLU A 96 16.88 25.04 5.08
C GLU A 96 16.29 24.01 6.05
N LEU A 97 16.16 22.75 5.61
CA LEU A 97 15.63 21.68 6.46
C LEU A 97 16.59 21.30 7.59
N GLN A 98 17.91 21.36 7.37
CA GLN A 98 18.90 21.18 8.43
C GLN A 98 18.81 22.29 9.49
N HIS A 99 18.61 23.54 9.05
CA HIS A 99 18.40 24.65 9.99
C HIS A 99 17.08 24.50 10.77
N TYR A 100 16.00 24.14 10.09
CA TYR A 100 14.70 23.86 10.73
C TYR A 100 14.80 22.76 11.79
N GLU A 101 15.53 21.68 11.51
CA GLU A 101 15.76 20.62 12.50
C GLU A 101 16.46 21.15 13.76
N LEU A 102 17.50 21.96 13.60
CA LEU A 102 18.21 22.58 14.72
C LEU A 102 17.29 23.52 15.50
N ASP A 103 16.47 24.32 14.82
CA ASP A 103 15.57 25.26 15.48
C ASP A 103 14.47 24.53 16.26
N VAL A 104 13.83 23.50 15.69
CA VAL A 104 12.76 22.75 16.34
C VAL A 104 13.26 21.95 17.55
N VAL A 105 14.45 21.34 17.46
CA VAL A 105 15.03 20.56 18.58
C VAL A 105 15.40 21.45 19.77
N ASN A 106 15.64 22.74 19.55
CA ASN A 106 16.04 23.70 20.59
C ASN A 106 14.87 24.48 21.21
N VAL A 107 13.62 24.27 20.77
CA VAL A 107 12.44 24.92 21.37
C VAL A 107 11.92 24.08 22.54
N PRO A 108 11.87 24.60 23.78
CA PRO A 108 11.54 23.80 24.96
C PRO A 108 10.10 23.29 25.07
N ASP A 109 9.18 23.69 24.18
CA ASP A 109 7.73 23.49 24.37
C ASP A 109 7.00 23.01 23.09
N PHE A 110 7.69 22.35 22.16
CA PHE A 110 7.07 21.59 21.06
C PHE A 110 7.38 20.11 21.15
#